data_AF-A0A847T761-F1
#
_entry.id   AF-A0A847T761-F1
#
_cell.length_a   1.000
_cell.length_b   1.000
_cell.length_c   1.000
_cell.angle_alpha   90.00
_cell.angle_beta   90.00
_cell.angle_gamma   90.00
#
_symmetry.space_group_name_H-M   'P 1'
#
loop_
_entity.id
_entity.type
_entity.pdbx_description
1 polymer ?
#
loop_
_entity_poly.entity_id
_entity_poly.type
_entity_poly.pdbx_seq_one_letter_code
_entity_poly.pdbx_strand_id
1 'polypeptide(L)'
;MRNAVLMMGIACLMGCGTSMKLAVPDAFKQQATMQHVDGARGNKMSFANISTSEITRGVHVSYPGWGGRAFFLQNLILNKYGIQKNETVEKEKARFRYTITDGKNTLEVYANEKQVTKKLEYQLIKETGYFSSFEQLQHYQYIFSAIIGTGNMPGRNNWELMMTNIYDREAEHDPNPFAYAKQEDNGLATNGRDTIYINPLSIRKTELSNGKTGKLPFKLLSGYELSNSDGVVAIVDMIDRNVWFYNELEPMEKLNISAIATAMFARKVHDAKW
;
A
#
# COMPACT_ATOMS: atom_id res chain seq x y z
N MET A 1 -1.96 -7.72 -47.04
CA MET A 1 -0.91 -8.39 -46.23
C MET A 1 0.11 -7.41 -45.63
N ARG A 2 -0.31 -6.25 -45.11
CA ARG A 2 0.59 -5.22 -44.55
C ARG A 2 0.33 -4.94 -43.06
N ASN A 3 -0.83 -5.35 -42.54
CA ASN A 3 -1.24 -5.16 -41.14
C ASN A 3 -0.87 -6.35 -40.23
N ALA A 4 -0.60 -7.53 -40.80
CA ALA A 4 -0.20 -8.70 -40.03
C ALA A 4 1.23 -8.56 -39.47
N VAL A 5 2.14 -7.92 -40.22
CA VAL A 5 3.53 -7.69 -39.82
C VAL A 5 3.63 -6.66 -38.69
N LEU A 6 2.74 -5.66 -38.66
CA LEU A 6 2.71 -4.62 -37.62
C LEU A 6 2.18 -5.15 -36.28
N MET A 7 1.19 -6.05 -36.31
CA MET A 7 0.66 -6.74 -35.12
C MET A 7 1.66 -7.76 -34.55
N MET A 8 2.45 -8.42 -35.41
CA MET A 8 3.48 -9.37 -34.96
C MET A 8 4.69 -8.64 -34.33
N GLY A 9 5.02 -7.43 -34.78
CA GLY A 9 6.07 -6.60 -34.18
C GLY A 9 5.74 -6.11 -32.76
N ILE A 10 4.47 -5.84 -32.46
CA ILE A 10 4.02 -5.44 -31.11
C ILE A 10 3.99 -6.66 -30.18
N ALA A 11 3.60 -7.84 -30.68
CA ALA A 11 3.62 -9.08 -29.89
C ALA A 11 5.04 -9.55 -29.54
N CYS A 12 6.03 -9.32 -30.40
CA CYS A 12 7.43 -9.67 -30.11
C CYS A 12 8.13 -8.73 -29.10
N LEU A 13 7.60 -7.53 -28.85
CA LEU A 13 8.12 -6.62 -27.82
C LEU A 13 7.59 -6.92 -26.41
N MET A 14 6.52 -7.72 -26.28
CA MET A 14 5.97 -8.16 -24.99
C MET A 14 6.52 -9.52 -24.52
N GLY A 15 7.45 -10.12 -25.28
CA GLY A 15 7.97 -11.47 -25.02
C GLY A 15 9.26 -11.57 -24.19
N CYS A 16 9.84 -10.45 -23.74
CA CYS A 16 10.97 -10.47 -22.80
C CYS A 16 10.47 -9.97 -21.45
N GLY A 17 10.28 -10.89 -20.50
CA GLY A 17 9.89 -10.58 -19.13
C GLY A 17 10.86 -9.60 -18.48
N THR A 18 10.50 -8.33 -18.48
CA THR A 18 11.15 -7.30 -17.68
C THR A 18 10.75 -7.54 -16.23
N SER A 19 11.44 -8.45 -15.53
CA SER A 19 11.26 -8.57 -14.07
C SER A 19 11.88 -7.34 -13.45
N MET A 20 11.08 -6.32 -13.19
CA MET A 20 11.50 -5.16 -12.41
C MET A 20 11.69 -5.63 -10.97
N LYS A 21 12.84 -5.30 -10.36
CA LYS A 21 13.13 -5.64 -8.96
C LYS A 21 13.29 -4.39 -8.12
N LEU A 22 12.92 -4.48 -6.83
CA LEU A 22 13.24 -3.43 -5.86
C LEU A 22 14.74 -3.42 -5.58
N ALA A 23 15.37 -2.25 -5.76
CA ALA A 23 16.77 -2.06 -5.39
C ALA A 23 16.88 -1.84 -3.88
N VAL A 24 17.17 -2.91 -3.13
CA VAL A 24 17.49 -2.84 -1.70
C VAL A 24 18.99 -2.49 -1.52
N PRO A 25 19.37 -1.53 -0.65
CA PRO A 25 20.77 -1.21 -0.41
C PRO A 25 21.58 -2.41 0.08
N ASP A 26 22.78 -2.61 -0.47
CA ASP A 26 23.59 -3.80 -0.16
C ASP A 26 24.01 -3.88 1.32
N ALA A 27 24.24 -2.73 1.96
CA ALA A 27 24.51 -2.65 3.40
C ALA A 27 23.35 -3.25 4.23
N PHE A 28 22.10 -2.99 3.82
CA PHE A 28 20.93 -3.56 4.49
C PHE A 28 20.78 -5.06 4.18
N LYS A 29 21.01 -5.49 2.92
CA LYS A 29 20.95 -6.92 2.55
C LYS A 29 21.91 -7.79 3.36
N GLN A 30 23.07 -7.27 3.77
CA GLN A 30 24.03 -8.00 4.60
C GLN A 30 23.53 -8.25 6.02
N GLN A 31 22.62 -7.40 6.50
CA GLN A 31 22.07 -7.44 7.87
C GLN A 31 20.59 -7.85 7.90
N ALA A 32 20.04 -8.28 6.76
CA ALA A 32 18.64 -8.60 6.62
C ALA A 32 18.41 -9.96 5.96
N THR A 33 17.33 -10.62 6.35
CA THR A 33 16.87 -11.87 5.75
C THR A 33 15.65 -11.59 4.88
N MET A 34 15.73 -11.95 3.60
CA MET A 34 14.61 -11.90 2.67
C MET A 34 13.66 -13.08 2.91
N GLN A 35 12.36 -12.82 2.95
CA GLN A 35 11.32 -13.83 3.01
C GLN A 35 10.25 -13.54 1.95
N HIS A 36 10.01 -14.50 1.05
CA HIS A 36 8.97 -14.38 0.03
C HIS A 36 7.60 -14.67 0.63
N VAL A 37 6.60 -13.85 0.29
CA VAL A 37 5.22 -13.98 0.79
C VAL A 37 4.36 -14.73 -0.22
N ASP A 38 4.17 -16.02 0.05
CA ASP A 38 3.22 -16.83 -0.70
C ASP A 38 1.80 -16.33 -0.48
N GLY A 39 1.02 -16.25 -1.56
CA GLY A 39 -0.36 -15.78 -1.51
C GLY A 39 -0.51 -14.29 -1.19
N ALA A 40 0.56 -13.48 -1.34
CA ALA A 40 0.43 -12.02 -1.30
C ALA A 40 -0.68 -11.56 -2.28
N ARG A 41 -1.61 -10.72 -1.78
CA ARG A 41 -2.88 -10.30 -2.43
C ARG A 41 -3.98 -11.35 -2.54
N GLY A 42 -3.71 -12.58 -2.12
CA GLY A 42 -4.68 -13.66 -2.04
C GLY A 42 -5.61 -13.54 -0.82
N ASN A 43 -6.25 -14.66 -0.50
CA ASN A 43 -7.10 -14.80 0.69
C ASN A 43 -6.35 -15.40 1.87
N LYS A 44 -5.10 -15.85 1.69
CA LYS A 44 -4.24 -16.39 2.74
C LYS A 44 -2.80 -16.07 2.37
N MET A 45 -1.98 -15.74 3.36
CA MET A 45 -0.56 -15.47 3.18
C MET A 45 0.27 -16.38 4.09
N SER A 46 1.46 -16.75 3.62
CA SER A 46 2.44 -17.48 4.42
C SER A 46 3.87 -17.16 3.99
N PHE A 47 4.79 -17.13 4.94
CA PHE A 47 6.22 -16.98 4.71
C PHE A 47 7.00 -17.41 5.95
N ALA A 48 8.11 -18.12 5.74
CA ALA A 48 8.90 -18.71 6.81
C ALA A 48 8.03 -19.49 7.83
N ASN A 49 8.01 -19.10 9.09
CA ASN A 49 7.18 -19.68 10.15
C ASN A 49 5.88 -18.91 10.41
N ILE A 50 5.56 -17.93 9.58
CA ILE A 50 4.41 -17.03 9.73
C ILE A 50 3.32 -17.42 8.75
N SER A 51 2.08 -17.49 9.22
CA SER A 51 0.92 -17.76 8.37
C SER A 51 -0.30 -16.96 8.82
N THR A 52 -1.18 -16.63 7.87
CA THR A 52 -2.46 -16.00 8.16
C THR A 52 -3.62 -17.00 8.12
N SER A 53 -4.70 -16.67 8.81
CA SER A 53 -6.02 -17.24 8.50
C SER A 53 -6.50 -16.77 7.13
N GLU A 54 -7.67 -17.26 6.72
CA GLU A 54 -8.38 -16.69 5.58
C GLU A 54 -8.76 -15.22 5.87
N ILE A 55 -8.55 -14.36 4.88
CA ILE A 55 -8.83 -12.92 4.93
C ILE A 55 -10.29 -12.69 4.57
N THR A 56 -11.09 -12.49 5.60
CA THR A 56 -12.51 -12.15 5.46
C THR A 56 -12.64 -10.69 5.03
N ARG A 57 -13.37 -10.43 3.95
CA ARG A 57 -13.56 -9.08 3.40
C ARG A 57 -15.04 -8.74 3.26
N GLY A 58 -15.36 -7.46 3.36
CA GLY A 58 -16.69 -6.96 3.04
C GLY A 58 -17.21 -5.90 4.00
N VAL A 59 -18.29 -5.24 3.60
CA VAL A 59 -18.93 -4.17 4.39
C VAL A 59 -19.47 -4.67 5.73
N HIS A 60 -19.80 -5.96 5.82
CA HIS A 60 -20.29 -6.65 7.02
C HIS A 60 -19.16 -6.99 8.02
N VAL A 61 -17.90 -6.81 7.64
CA VAL A 61 -16.76 -6.99 8.56
C VAL A 61 -16.80 -5.84 9.57
N SER A 62 -17.09 -6.18 10.82
CA SER A 62 -17.14 -5.25 11.95
C SER A 62 -15.87 -5.32 12.79
N TYR A 63 -15.55 -4.20 13.42
CA TYR A 63 -14.46 -4.14 14.39
C TYR A 63 -14.82 -5.03 15.59
N PRO A 64 -13.93 -5.94 16.01
CA PRO A 64 -14.19 -6.90 17.09
C PRO A 64 -14.31 -6.29 18.49
N GLY A 65 -14.14 -4.97 18.65
CA GLY A 65 -14.42 -4.29 19.92
C GLY A 65 -13.28 -4.35 20.94
N TRP A 66 -12.02 -4.45 20.50
CA TRP A 66 -10.87 -4.41 21.42
C TRP A 66 -10.74 -3.04 22.05
N GLY A 67 -11.15 -2.92 23.32
CA GLY A 67 -11.32 -1.66 24.06
C GLY A 67 -10.29 -0.56 23.73
N GLY A 68 -10.79 0.67 23.58
CA GLY A 68 -10.02 1.83 23.10
C GLY A 68 -10.74 2.56 21.96
N ARG A 69 -10.27 3.77 21.60
CA ARG A 69 -10.75 4.49 20.40
C ARG A 69 -10.11 3.86 19.17
N ALA A 70 -10.77 2.88 18.57
CA ALA A 70 -10.33 2.31 17.30
C ALA A 70 -10.12 3.42 16.26
N PHE A 71 -9.02 3.35 15.52
CA PHE A 71 -8.69 4.29 14.43
C PHE A 71 -8.55 5.75 14.88
N PHE A 72 -7.92 5.98 16.04
CA PHE A 72 -7.70 7.32 16.55
C PHE A 72 -6.96 8.22 15.53
N LEU A 73 -5.90 7.73 14.92
CA LEU A 73 -5.11 8.47 13.94
C LEU A 73 -5.94 8.84 12.71
N GLN A 74 -6.72 7.90 12.19
CA GLN A 74 -7.63 8.16 11.08
C GLN A 74 -8.68 9.20 11.45
N ASN A 75 -9.25 9.12 12.66
CA ASN A 75 -10.27 10.06 13.14
C ASN A 75 -9.71 11.48 13.28
N LEU A 76 -8.46 11.66 13.73
CA LEU A 76 -7.80 12.97 13.76
C LEU A 76 -7.71 13.59 12.37
N ILE A 77 -7.31 12.81 11.36
CA ILE A 77 -7.21 13.28 9.98
C ILE A 77 -8.58 13.64 9.43
N LEU A 78 -9.57 12.76 9.57
CA LEU A 78 -10.91 13.00 9.03
C LEU A 78 -11.56 14.26 9.62
N ASN A 79 -11.32 14.56 10.90
CA ASN A 79 -11.83 15.77 11.54
C ASN A 79 -11.18 17.05 10.99
N LYS A 80 -9.89 17.01 10.61
CA LYS A 80 -9.19 18.16 10.03
C LYS A 80 -9.73 18.57 8.66
N TYR A 81 -10.22 17.61 7.87
CA TYR A 81 -10.61 17.82 6.47
C TYR A 81 -12.12 17.99 6.24
N GLY A 82 -12.93 18.13 7.30
CA GLY A 82 -14.29 18.70 7.21
C GLY A 82 -15.19 18.13 6.10
N ILE A 83 -15.21 16.81 5.91
CA ILE A 83 -15.88 16.18 4.75
C ILE A 83 -17.40 16.36 4.85
N GLN A 84 -17.92 17.42 4.21
CA GLN A 84 -19.35 17.67 3.94
C GLN A 84 -19.61 17.50 2.43
N LYS A 85 -20.75 16.88 2.11
CA LYS A 85 -21.09 16.21 0.84
C LYS A 85 -21.71 17.18 -0.17
N ASN A 86 -21.11 17.37 -1.35
CA ASN A 86 -21.74 17.62 -2.67
C ASN A 86 -20.70 17.66 -3.81
N GLU A 87 -21.11 17.30 -5.03
CA GLU A 87 -20.33 17.01 -6.27
C GLU A 87 -19.86 15.55 -6.40
N THR A 88 -19.57 15.09 -7.62
CA THR A 88 -19.35 13.68 -7.99
C THR A 88 -18.18 13.07 -7.20
N VAL A 89 -18.49 12.50 -6.03
CA VAL A 89 -17.53 11.84 -5.14
C VAL A 89 -17.61 10.35 -5.37
N GLU A 90 -16.58 9.78 -5.99
CA GLU A 90 -16.35 8.34 -5.94
C GLU A 90 -15.80 7.99 -4.55
N LYS A 91 -16.56 7.22 -3.79
CA LYS A 91 -16.19 6.79 -2.44
C LYS A 91 -16.10 5.28 -2.39
N GLU A 92 -14.88 4.78 -2.37
CA GLU A 92 -14.62 3.35 -2.17
C GLU A 92 -14.26 3.09 -0.71
N LYS A 93 -14.85 2.03 -0.15
CA LYS A 93 -14.56 1.58 1.20
C LYS A 93 -14.41 0.07 1.23
N ALA A 94 -13.24 -0.40 1.66
CA ALA A 94 -13.00 -1.81 1.88
C ALA A 94 -12.66 -2.06 3.35
N ARG A 95 -13.09 -3.20 3.86
CA ARG A 95 -12.75 -3.67 5.21
C ARG A 95 -12.35 -5.12 5.13
N PHE A 96 -11.36 -5.49 5.92
CA PHE A 96 -10.93 -6.88 6.02
C PHE A 96 -10.40 -7.22 7.41
N ARG A 97 -10.48 -8.50 7.74
CA ARG A 97 -9.93 -9.05 8.99
C ARG A 97 -9.32 -10.42 8.76
N TYR A 98 -8.33 -10.75 9.56
CA TYR A 98 -7.71 -12.08 9.63
C TYR A 98 -6.88 -12.20 10.90
N THR A 99 -6.35 -13.39 11.16
CA THR A 99 -5.33 -13.61 12.19
C THR A 99 -4.00 -13.97 11.54
N ILE A 100 -2.90 -13.66 12.22
CA ILE A 100 -1.53 -13.99 11.83
C ILE A 100 -0.83 -14.66 13.00
N THR A 101 -0.09 -15.73 12.74
CA THR A 101 0.60 -16.52 13.78
C THR A 101 1.98 -16.94 13.34
N ASP A 102 2.91 -16.99 14.30
CA ASP A 102 4.27 -17.55 14.16
C ASP A 102 4.36 -19.00 14.69
N GLY A 103 3.22 -19.61 15.04
CA GLY A 103 3.08 -20.91 15.70
C GLY A 103 3.07 -20.86 17.24
N LYS A 104 3.51 -19.76 17.86
CA LYS A 104 3.52 -19.56 19.32
C LYS A 104 2.58 -18.45 19.76
N ASN A 105 2.60 -17.34 19.03
CA ASN A 105 1.84 -16.14 19.23
C ASN A 105 0.84 -15.99 18.09
N THR A 106 -0.30 -15.37 18.38
CA THR A 106 -1.33 -15.06 17.39
C THR A 106 -1.77 -13.62 17.57
N LEU A 107 -1.78 -12.87 16.48
CA LEU A 107 -2.35 -11.53 16.40
C LEU A 107 -3.58 -11.56 15.51
N GLU A 108 -4.56 -10.74 15.86
CA GLU A 108 -5.68 -10.40 15.01
C GLU A 108 -5.35 -9.09 14.28
N VAL A 109 -5.75 -9.00 13.01
CA VAL A 109 -5.61 -7.83 12.17
C VAL A 109 -7.00 -7.41 11.70
N TYR A 110 -7.36 -6.16 11.94
CA TYR A 110 -8.57 -5.54 11.40
C TYR A 110 -8.20 -4.26 10.67
N ALA A 111 -8.58 -4.15 9.39
CA ALA A 111 -8.19 -3.04 8.55
C ALA A 111 -9.36 -2.42 7.77
N ASN A 112 -9.16 -1.15 7.41
CA ASN A 112 -10.12 -0.30 6.73
C ASN A 112 -9.38 0.55 5.68
N GLU A 113 -9.85 0.49 4.45
CA GLU A 113 -9.40 1.33 3.34
C GLU A 113 -10.52 2.27 2.95
N LYS A 114 -10.19 3.54 2.74
CA LYS A 114 -11.09 4.57 2.25
C LYS A 114 -10.40 5.37 1.16
N GLN A 115 -11.01 5.43 -0.01
CA GLN A 115 -10.62 6.33 -1.08
C GLN A 115 -11.74 7.31 -1.38
N VAL A 116 -11.37 8.56 -1.56
CA VAL A 116 -12.25 9.65 -1.98
C VAL A 116 -11.54 10.36 -3.12
N THR A 117 -12.15 10.35 -4.30
CA THR A 117 -11.64 11.06 -5.46
C THR A 117 -12.68 12.07 -5.92
N LYS A 118 -12.25 13.32 -6.10
CA LYS A 118 -13.02 14.41 -6.68
C LYS A 118 -12.38 14.81 -8.01
N LYS A 119 -13.16 14.76 -9.08
CA LYS A 119 -12.73 15.19 -10.41
C LYS A 119 -13.71 16.20 -10.98
N LEU A 120 -13.20 17.09 -11.82
CA LEU A 120 -14.01 18.00 -12.63
C LEU A 120 -13.98 17.49 -14.07
N GLU A 121 -15.15 17.24 -14.65
CA GLU A 121 -15.26 16.74 -16.02
C GLU A 121 -15.54 17.91 -16.97
N TYR A 122 -14.73 18.00 -18.03
CA TYR A 122 -14.94 18.94 -19.12
C TYR A 122 -15.41 18.17 -20.35
N GLN A 123 -16.59 18.53 -20.86
CA GLN A 123 -17.15 17.96 -22.08
C GLN A 123 -17.23 19.05 -23.16
N LEU A 124 -16.71 18.73 -24.35
CA LEU A 124 -16.79 19.60 -25.53
C LEU A 124 -18.20 19.51 -26.12
N ILE A 125 -18.95 20.61 -26.05
CA ILE A 125 -20.36 20.68 -26.46
C ILE A 125 -20.54 20.58 -27.99
N LYS A 126 -19.48 20.76 -28.78
CA LYS A 126 -19.56 20.93 -30.25
C LYS A 126 -18.80 19.89 -31.11
N GLU A 127 -18.04 18.97 -30.53
CA GLU A 127 -17.30 17.95 -31.28
C GLU A 127 -17.73 16.53 -30.89
N THR A 128 -18.23 15.77 -31.86
CA THR A 128 -18.51 14.33 -31.73
C THR A 128 -17.30 13.52 -32.21
N GLY A 129 -16.37 13.26 -31.30
CA GLY A 129 -15.19 12.42 -31.55
C GLY A 129 -14.67 11.75 -30.26
N TYR A 130 -13.77 10.78 -30.37
CA TYR A 130 -13.24 10.01 -29.22
C TYR A 130 -12.47 10.83 -28.16
N PHE A 131 -12.14 12.10 -28.44
CA PHE A 131 -11.46 13.04 -27.54
C PHE A 131 -12.37 14.19 -27.08
N SER A 132 -13.67 13.94 -26.92
CA SER A 132 -14.66 14.97 -26.56
C SER A 132 -14.70 15.35 -25.08
N SER A 133 -13.95 14.68 -24.20
CA SER A 133 -13.91 15.03 -22.78
C SER A 133 -12.55 14.79 -22.12
N PHE A 134 -12.26 15.54 -21.05
CA PHE A 134 -11.14 15.26 -20.16
C PHE A 134 -11.55 15.47 -18.71
N GLU A 135 -10.92 14.71 -17.81
CA GLU A 135 -11.12 14.82 -16.36
C GLU A 135 -9.94 15.52 -15.71
N GLN A 136 -10.24 16.46 -14.81
CA GLN A 136 -9.26 17.20 -14.04
C GLN A 136 -9.36 16.79 -12.56
N LEU A 137 -8.33 16.15 -12.01
CA LEU A 137 -8.33 15.69 -10.62
C LEU A 137 -8.28 16.87 -9.64
N GLN A 138 -9.33 17.14 -8.88
CA GLN A 138 -9.37 18.27 -7.93
C GLN A 138 -8.85 17.88 -6.54
N HIS A 139 -9.27 16.70 -6.07
CA HIS A 139 -8.91 16.21 -4.75
C HIS A 139 -8.80 14.69 -4.78
N TYR A 140 -7.79 14.15 -4.13
CA TYR A 140 -7.62 12.72 -3.91
C TYR A 140 -7.23 12.48 -2.46
N GLN A 141 -7.97 11.61 -1.80
CA GLN A 141 -7.67 11.20 -0.43
C GLN A 141 -7.80 9.68 -0.35
N TYR A 142 -6.66 9.05 -0.12
CA TYR A 142 -6.58 7.66 0.28
C TYR A 142 -6.12 7.56 1.72
N ILE A 143 -6.85 6.77 2.52
CA ILE A 143 -6.49 6.43 3.89
C ILE A 143 -6.60 4.91 4.04
N PHE A 144 -5.49 4.30 4.39
CA PHE A 144 -5.44 2.94 4.90
C PHE A 144 -5.22 2.97 6.39
N SER A 145 -5.96 2.17 7.13
CA SER A 145 -5.75 2.00 8.56
C SER A 145 -5.92 0.55 8.98
N ALA A 146 -5.11 0.10 9.93
CA ALA A 146 -5.24 -1.22 10.52
C ALA A 146 -4.98 -1.20 12.02
N ILE A 147 -5.64 -2.09 12.74
CA ILE A 147 -5.40 -2.36 14.16
C ILE A 147 -4.91 -3.80 14.26
N ILE A 148 -3.77 -3.98 14.92
CA ILE A 148 -3.06 -5.24 15.05
C ILE A 148 -2.88 -5.49 16.54
N GLY A 149 -3.35 -6.63 17.03
CA GLY A 149 -3.28 -6.91 18.47
C GLY A 149 -3.76 -8.30 18.84
N THR A 150 -3.62 -8.66 20.12
CA THR A 150 -3.98 -9.99 20.64
C THR A 150 -5.45 -10.06 21.09
N GLY A 151 -6.33 -9.25 20.50
CA GLY A 151 -7.73 -9.16 20.92
C GLY A 151 -7.95 -8.47 22.28
N ASN A 152 -9.01 -8.85 22.99
CA ASN A 152 -9.47 -8.24 24.26
C ASN A 152 -8.54 -8.45 25.48
N MET A 153 -7.27 -8.81 25.30
CA MET A 153 -6.37 -9.01 26.45
C MET A 153 -5.99 -7.66 27.08
N PRO A 154 -6.38 -7.41 28.34
CA PRO A 154 -6.01 -6.18 29.04
C PRO A 154 -4.48 -6.08 29.19
N GLY A 155 -3.90 -4.94 28.84
CA GLY A 155 -2.48 -4.63 29.08
C GLY A 155 -1.51 -4.86 27.92
N ARG A 156 -1.97 -5.35 26.75
CA ARG A 156 -1.18 -5.31 25.50
C ARG A 156 -1.68 -4.17 24.62
N ASN A 157 -0.79 -3.22 24.34
CA ASN A 157 -1.12 -2.10 23.45
C ASN A 157 -1.25 -2.63 22.02
N ASN A 158 -2.44 -2.46 21.44
CA ASN A 158 -2.66 -2.74 20.02
C ASN A 158 -1.84 -1.76 19.18
N TRP A 159 -1.23 -2.26 18.12
CA TRP A 159 -0.60 -1.44 17.10
C TRP A 159 -1.68 -0.82 16.22
N GLU A 160 -1.66 0.50 16.07
CA GLU A 160 -2.47 1.23 15.12
C GLU A 160 -1.58 1.67 13.95
N LEU A 161 -1.88 1.12 12.77
CA LEU A 161 -1.28 1.44 11.49
C LEU A 161 -2.15 2.46 10.77
N MET A 162 -1.53 3.49 10.20
CA MET A 162 -2.18 4.43 9.30
C MET A 162 -1.24 4.81 8.16
N MET A 163 -1.73 4.75 6.93
CA MET A 163 -1.07 5.27 5.73
C MET A 163 -2.02 6.21 5.00
N THR A 164 -1.48 7.29 4.45
CA THR A 164 -2.26 8.31 3.77
C THR A 164 -1.60 8.76 2.49
N ASN A 165 -2.43 9.10 1.51
CA ASN A 165 -2.01 9.79 0.31
C ASN A 165 -3.10 10.82 -0.02
N ILE A 166 -2.74 12.09 0.18
CA ILE A 166 -3.65 13.23 0.08
C ILE A 166 -3.07 14.18 -0.97
N TYR A 167 -3.88 14.51 -1.95
CA TYR A 167 -3.61 15.52 -2.95
C TYR A 167 -4.80 16.48 -2.98
N ASP A 168 -4.50 17.76 -2.90
CA ASP A 168 -5.48 18.83 -3.02
C ASP A 168 -4.92 19.90 -3.95
N ARG A 169 -5.53 20.06 -5.13
CA ARG A 169 -5.03 21.00 -6.13
C ARG A 169 -4.99 22.42 -5.59
N GLU A 170 -6.01 22.83 -4.83
CA GLU A 170 -6.14 24.20 -4.34
C GLU A 170 -5.07 24.48 -3.27
N ALA A 171 -4.89 23.56 -2.33
CA ALA A 171 -3.86 23.70 -1.30
C ALA A 171 -2.43 23.67 -1.88
N GLU A 172 -2.19 22.82 -2.89
CA GLU A 172 -0.89 22.69 -3.56
C GLU A 172 -0.63 23.76 -4.62
N HIS A 173 -1.62 24.60 -4.96
CA HIS A 173 -1.56 25.58 -6.05
C HIS A 173 -1.07 24.98 -7.38
N ASP A 174 -1.48 23.74 -7.68
CA ASP A 174 -0.98 22.99 -8.84
C ASP A 174 -1.66 23.45 -10.14
N PRO A 175 -0.93 24.09 -11.08
CA PRO A 175 -1.50 24.58 -12.33
C PRO A 175 -1.72 23.47 -13.38
N ASN A 176 -1.28 22.23 -13.13
CA ASN A 176 -1.34 21.16 -14.12
C ASN A 176 -2.76 20.57 -14.25
N PRO A 177 -3.41 20.68 -15.42
CA PRO A 177 -4.73 20.09 -15.64
C PRO A 177 -4.67 18.56 -15.78
N PHE A 178 -3.50 18.00 -16.07
CA PHE A 178 -3.27 16.55 -16.21
C PHE A 178 -2.59 15.95 -14.97
N ALA A 179 -2.73 16.61 -13.81
CA ALA A 179 -2.25 16.06 -12.55
C ALA A 179 -2.94 14.73 -12.23
N TYR A 180 -2.16 13.77 -11.72
CA TYR A 180 -2.64 12.46 -11.30
C TYR A 180 -2.26 12.22 -9.85
N ALA A 181 -3.08 11.42 -9.15
CA ALA A 181 -2.77 10.99 -7.79
C ALA A 181 -1.48 10.16 -7.82
N LYS A 182 -0.46 10.60 -7.09
CA LYS A 182 0.77 9.81 -6.91
C LYS A 182 0.40 8.47 -6.28
N GLN A 183 1.18 7.42 -6.54
CA GLN A 183 0.93 6.13 -5.89
C GLN A 183 1.57 6.03 -4.50
N GLU A 184 2.48 6.95 -4.18
CA GLU A 184 3.26 7.00 -2.94
C GLU A 184 2.37 7.43 -1.77
N ASP A 185 2.07 6.50 -0.86
CA ASP A 185 1.49 6.75 0.45
C ASP A 185 2.57 6.61 1.54
N ASN A 186 2.50 7.50 2.52
CA ASN A 186 3.37 7.45 3.70
C ASN A 186 2.52 7.22 4.95
N GLY A 187 3.13 6.71 5.99
CA GLY A 187 2.38 6.34 7.18
C GLY A 187 3.25 6.09 8.41
N LEU A 188 2.58 5.60 9.43
CA LEU A 188 3.20 5.10 10.64
C LEU A 188 2.35 3.98 11.24
N ALA A 189 2.99 3.12 12.00
CA ALA A 189 2.35 2.21 12.94
C ALA A 189 2.85 2.53 14.35
N THR A 190 1.96 2.55 15.35
CA THR A 190 2.36 2.80 16.73
C THR A 190 1.50 2.02 17.72
N ASN A 191 2.09 1.58 18.83
CA ASN A 191 1.39 1.03 19.99
C ASN A 191 1.30 2.06 21.14
N GLY A 192 1.62 3.33 20.89
CA GLY A 192 1.71 4.41 21.87
C GLY A 192 3.01 4.48 22.66
N ARG A 193 3.87 3.46 22.60
CA ARG A 193 5.26 3.49 23.14
C ARG A 193 6.27 3.51 22.00
N ASP A 194 6.12 2.57 21.08
CA ASP A 194 6.98 2.39 19.93
C ASP A 194 6.29 2.93 18.68
N THR A 195 7.09 3.40 17.73
CA THR A 195 6.60 3.91 16.44
C THR A 195 7.48 3.38 15.31
N ILE A 196 6.83 2.83 14.30
CA ILE A 196 7.43 2.43 13.03
C ILE A 196 6.92 3.41 11.97
N TYR A 197 7.83 4.19 11.40
CA TYR A 197 7.57 5.03 10.24
C TYR A 197 7.55 4.19 8.97
N ILE A 198 6.63 4.51 8.06
CA ILE A 198 6.43 3.79 6.81
C ILE A 198 6.66 4.77 5.67
N ASN A 199 7.80 4.61 5.01
CA ASN A 199 8.25 5.50 3.96
C ASN A 199 8.14 4.79 2.60
N PRO A 200 7.50 5.41 1.59
CA PRO A 200 7.40 4.80 0.27
C PRO A 200 8.78 4.74 -0.39
N LEU A 201 9.13 3.57 -0.91
CA LEU A 201 10.30 3.37 -1.75
C LEU A 201 9.84 3.40 -3.20
N SER A 202 10.35 4.35 -3.97
CA SER A 202 10.03 4.47 -5.40
C SER A 202 11.26 4.27 -6.26
N ILE A 203 11.14 3.38 -7.23
CA ILE A 203 12.17 3.21 -8.25
C ILE A 203 11.94 4.21 -9.38
N ARG A 204 13.00 4.97 -9.69
CA ARG A 204 13.21 5.56 -11.02
C ARG A 204 14.13 4.69 -11.87
N LYS A 205 14.93 3.84 -11.24
CA LYS A 205 15.88 2.96 -11.91
C LYS A 205 15.41 1.52 -11.76
N THR A 206 15.24 0.82 -12.88
CA THR A 206 14.88 -0.59 -12.91
C THR A 206 16.13 -1.41 -13.19
N GLU A 207 16.28 -2.53 -12.51
CA GLU A 207 17.28 -3.53 -12.89
C GLU A 207 16.55 -4.63 -13.66
N LEU A 208 16.95 -4.87 -14.90
CA LEU A 208 16.44 -5.96 -15.71
C LEU A 208 17.06 -7.28 -15.22
N SER A 209 16.43 -8.40 -15.53
CA SER A 209 16.90 -9.77 -15.22
C SER A 209 18.28 -10.11 -15.80
N ASN A 210 18.82 -9.28 -16.69
CA ASN A 210 20.18 -9.37 -17.24
C ASN A 210 21.20 -8.42 -16.54
N GLY A 211 20.84 -7.81 -15.42
CA GLY A 211 21.67 -6.85 -14.66
C GLY A 211 21.79 -5.46 -15.30
N LYS A 212 21.14 -5.20 -16.44
CA LYS A 212 21.15 -3.86 -17.05
C LYS A 212 20.20 -2.93 -16.32
N THR A 213 20.73 -1.79 -15.89
CA THR A 213 19.93 -0.74 -15.25
C THR A 213 19.26 0.16 -16.29
N GLY A 214 17.94 0.26 -16.27
CA GLY A 214 17.13 1.24 -17.03
C GLY A 214 16.65 2.38 -16.13
N LYS A 215 16.18 3.49 -16.72
CA LYS A 215 15.51 4.58 -15.99
C LYS A 215 14.10 4.76 -16.52
N LEU A 216 13.11 4.64 -15.65
CA LEU A 216 11.72 4.92 -15.98
C LEU A 216 11.48 6.43 -16.14
N PRO A 217 10.62 6.85 -17.07
CA PRO A 217 10.27 8.25 -17.26
C PRO A 217 9.39 8.79 -16.10
N PHE A 218 8.81 7.92 -15.29
CA PHE A 218 8.04 8.24 -14.08
C PHE A 218 8.60 7.53 -12.85
N LYS A 219 8.32 8.06 -11.66
CA LYS A 219 8.54 7.33 -10.40
C LYS A 219 7.48 6.27 -10.28
N LEU A 220 7.89 5.06 -9.94
CA LEU A 220 6.98 3.98 -9.63
C LEU A 220 7.22 3.56 -8.19
N LEU A 221 6.17 3.58 -7.37
CA LEU A 221 6.21 2.97 -6.04
C LEU A 221 6.73 1.56 -6.20
N SER A 222 7.56 1.03 -5.32
CA SER A 222 8.17 -0.30 -5.45
C SER A 222 8.14 -1.09 -4.15
N GLY A 223 8.00 -0.39 -3.04
CA GLY A 223 7.95 -0.99 -1.73
C GLY A 223 7.81 0.07 -0.67
N TYR A 224 8.07 -0.35 0.56
CA TYR A 224 8.10 0.54 1.71
C TYR A 224 9.27 0.18 2.60
N GLU A 225 9.90 1.21 3.13
CA GLU A 225 10.85 1.11 4.22
C GLU A 225 10.09 1.28 5.53
N LEU A 226 10.31 0.36 6.46
CA LEU A 226 9.78 0.40 7.81
C LEU A 226 10.96 0.73 8.72
N SER A 227 10.89 1.86 9.41
CA SER A 227 11.99 2.36 10.25
C SER A 227 11.50 2.80 11.63
N ASN A 228 12.29 2.59 12.66
CA ASN A 228 12.06 3.13 14.01
C ASN A 228 13.11 4.23 14.33
N SER A 229 13.27 4.59 15.60
CA SER A 229 14.30 5.56 16.03
C SER A 229 15.72 5.10 15.76
N ASP A 230 15.94 3.79 15.69
CA ASP A 230 17.27 3.17 15.68
C ASP A 230 17.72 2.83 14.26
N GLY A 231 16.78 2.79 13.30
CA GLY A 231 17.07 2.62 11.89
C GLY A 231 15.99 1.88 11.12
N VAL A 232 16.36 1.31 9.98
CA VAL A 232 15.47 0.50 9.14
C VAL A 232 15.34 -0.89 9.75
N VAL A 233 14.12 -1.29 10.08
CA VAL A 233 13.81 -2.60 10.66
C VAL A 233 13.30 -3.60 9.63
N ALA A 234 12.66 -3.12 8.56
CA ALA A 234 12.20 -3.97 7.48
C ALA A 234 12.01 -3.22 6.16
N ILE A 235 12.01 -3.96 5.06
CA ILE A 235 11.62 -3.47 3.74
C ILE A 235 10.54 -4.39 3.17
N VAL A 236 9.39 -3.82 2.81
CA VAL A 236 8.28 -4.51 2.16
C VAL A 236 8.36 -4.27 0.67
N ASP A 237 8.76 -5.28 -0.09
CA ASP A 237 8.83 -5.25 -1.55
C ASP A 237 7.46 -5.59 -2.14
N MET A 238 6.84 -4.59 -2.77
CA MET A 238 5.51 -4.74 -3.35
C MET A 238 5.52 -5.38 -4.73
N ILE A 239 6.69 -5.42 -5.40
CA ILE A 239 6.86 -5.95 -6.76
C ILE A 239 7.07 -7.46 -6.69
N ASP A 240 8.16 -7.88 -6.03
CA ASP A 240 8.51 -9.31 -5.91
C ASP A 240 7.84 -9.96 -4.68
N ARG A 241 7.02 -9.21 -3.94
CA ARG A 241 6.22 -9.71 -2.80
C ARG A 241 7.08 -10.32 -1.70
N ASN A 242 8.18 -9.64 -1.40
CA ASN A 242 9.12 -10.05 -0.37
C ASN A 242 9.02 -9.13 0.85
N VAL A 243 9.38 -9.66 2.01
CA VAL A 243 9.67 -8.85 3.20
C VAL A 243 11.10 -9.13 3.62
N TRP A 244 11.90 -8.08 3.71
CA TRP A 244 13.24 -8.12 4.25
C TRP A 244 13.18 -7.73 5.71
N PHE A 245 13.66 -8.59 6.60
CA PHE A 245 13.69 -8.33 8.03
C PHE A 245 15.12 -8.10 8.49
N TYR A 246 15.34 -7.06 9.30
CA TYR A 246 16.59 -6.94 10.04
C TYR A 246 16.80 -8.18 10.92
N ASN A 247 18.01 -8.73 10.90
CA ASN A 247 18.28 -10.08 11.44
C ASN A 247 18.12 -10.17 12.96
N GLU A 248 18.30 -9.06 13.68
CA GLU A 248 18.30 -9.03 15.15
C GLU A 248 16.92 -8.72 15.74
N LEU A 249 15.86 -8.71 14.92
CA LEU A 249 14.49 -8.52 15.41
C LEU A 249 14.06 -9.65 16.33
N GLU A 250 13.49 -9.28 17.49
CA GLU A 250 12.91 -10.26 18.40
C GLU A 250 11.68 -10.94 17.76
N PRO A 251 11.31 -12.16 18.19
CA PRO A 251 10.19 -12.90 17.60
C PRO A 251 8.87 -12.12 17.57
N MET A 252 8.56 -11.39 18.66
CA MET A 252 7.34 -10.60 18.74
C MET A 252 7.38 -9.36 17.84
N GLU A 253 8.52 -8.69 17.74
CA GLU A 253 8.72 -7.55 16.83
C GLU A 253 8.56 -8.00 15.38
N LYS A 254 9.20 -9.11 15.02
CA LYS A 254 9.08 -9.73 13.70
C LYS A 254 7.63 -10.08 13.38
N LEU A 255 6.86 -10.60 14.34
CA LEU A 255 5.43 -10.88 14.15
C LEU A 255 4.59 -9.61 13.97
N ASN A 256 4.86 -8.54 14.73
CA ASN A 256 4.19 -7.24 14.55
C ASN A 256 4.49 -6.63 13.18
N ILE A 257 5.76 -6.62 12.76
CA ILE A 257 6.18 -6.14 11.44
C ILE A 257 5.55 -6.98 10.33
N SER A 258 5.48 -8.30 10.53
CA SER A 258 4.80 -9.22 9.61
C SER A 258 3.31 -8.94 9.50
N ALA A 259 2.65 -8.60 10.60
CA ALA A 259 1.25 -8.19 10.61
C ALA A 259 1.05 -6.87 9.83
N ILE A 260 1.95 -5.90 9.98
CA ILE A 260 1.95 -4.65 9.19
C ILE A 260 2.13 -4.97 7.70
N ALA A 261 3.16 -5.73 7.35
CA ALA A 261 3.48 -6.07 5.95
C ALA A 261 2.33 -6.84 5.27
N THR A 262 1.78 -7.86 5.94
CA THR A 262 0.61 -8.60 5.41
C THR A 262 -0.61 -7.70 5.26
N ALA A 263 -0.83 -6.75 6.18
CA ALA A 263 -1.94 -5.81 6.05
C ALA A 263 -1.76 -4.92 4.81
N MET A 264 -0.52 -4.51 4.52
CA MET A 264 -0.17 -3.75 3.31
C MET A 264 -0.33 -4.56 2.03
N PHE A 265 0.01 -5.85 2.03
CA PHE A 265 -0.22 -6.75 0.89
C PHE A 265 -1.70 -7.10 0.68
N ALA A 266 -2.51 -7.09 1.74
CA ALA A 266 -3.93 -7.42 1.67
C ALA A 266 -4.80 -6.29 1.11
N ARG A 267 -4.21 -5.10 0.89
CA ARG A 267 -4.90 -3.92 0.35
C ARG A 267 -5.48 -4.19 -1.03
N LYS A 268 -6.66 -3.60 -1.30
CA LYS A 268 -7.37 -3.78 -2.58
C LYS A 268 -7.81 -2.50 -3.26
N VAL A 269 -8.00 -1.41 -2.52
CA VAL A 269 -8.49 -0.14 -3.09
C VAL A 269 -7.33 0.58 -3.76
N HIS A 270 -6.22 0.73 -3.04
CA HIS A 270 -4.96 1.23 -3.59
C HIS A 270 -4.03 0.07 -3.94
N ASP A 271 -4.50 -0.79 -4.85
CA ASP A 271 -3.70 -1.88 -5.39
C ASP A 271 -2.78 -1.36 -6.49
N ALA A 272 -1.48 -1.25 -6.20
CA ALA A 272 -0.46 -1.11 -7.23
C ALA A 272 -0.42 -2.41 -8.03
N LYS A 273 -1.24 -2.53 -9.08
CA LYS A 273 -1.27 -3.71 -9.96
C LYS A 273 0.11 -3.88 -10.62
N TRP A 274 0.81 -4.94 -10.24
CA TRP A 274 2.06 -5.42 -10.84
C TRP A 274 1.80 -6.71 -11.58
#